data_AF-W4LDG2-F1
#
_entry.id   AF-W4LDG2-F1
#
_cell.length_a   1.000
_cell.length_b   1.000
_cell.length_c   1.000
_cell.angle_alpha   90.00
_cell.angle_beta   90.00
_cell.angle_gamma   90.00
#
_symmetry.space_group_name_H-M   'P 1'
#
loop_
_entity.id
_entity.type
_entity.pdbx_description
1 polymer ?
#
loop_
_entity_poly.entity_id
_entity_poly.type
_entity_poly.pdbx_seq_one_letter_code
_entity_poly.pdbx_strand_id
1 'polypeptide(L)'
;MANQLSNIKACVFDAYGTLFDFNSAADRCRDVLGDKADELSAVWRTKQLQYTWLRGLMGRHKSFWEVTGDALDFAMDTVGVNDGALRERLMGLYYHIDAFP
;
A
#
# COMPACT_ATOMS: atom_id res chain seq x y z
N MET A 1 -25.15 -21.38 6.35
CA MET A 1 -25.79 -21.07 5.05
C MET A 1 -25.46 -19.64 4.71
N ALA A 2 -24.88 -19.36 3.54
CA ALA A 2 -24.62 -17.99 3.11
C ALA A 2 -25.96 -17.29 2.82
N ASN A 3 -26.18 -16.12 3.42
CA ASN A 3 -27.32 -15.28 3.08
C ASN A 3 -27.22 -14.91 1.59
N GLN A 4 -28.25 -15.25 0.81
CA GLN A 4 -28.33 -14.80 -0.57
C GLN A 4 -28.65 -13.30 -0.61
N LEU A 5 -27.80 -12.54 -1.30
CA LEU A 5 -28.07 -11.14 -1.64
C LEU A 5 -29.15 -11.10 -2.74
N SER A 6 -30.42 -10.97 -2.35
CA SER A 6 -31.53 -10.84 -3.30
C SER A 6 -31.63 -9.44 -3.91
N ASN A 7 -32.04 -9.32 -5.18
CA ASN A 7 -32.25 -8.06 -5.90
C ASN A 7 -31.01 -7.16 -6.08
N ILE A 8 -29.80 -7.69 -5.88
CA ILE A 8 -28.54 -6.99 -6.16
C ILE A 8 -28.08 -7.31 -7.59
N LYS A 9 -27.80 -6.28 -8.38
CA LYS A 9 -27.32 -6.42 -9.78
C LYS A 9 -25.79 -6.37 -9.91
N ALA A 10 -25.11 -5.76 -8.95
CA ALA A 10 -23.65 -5.63 -8.95
C ALA A 10 -23.12 -5.50 -7.52
N CYS A 11 -21.94 -6.08 -7.28
CA CYS A 11 -21.14 -5.85 -6.08
C CYS A 11 -19.83 -5.20 -6.54
N VAL A 12 -19.55 -4.01 -6.04
CA VAL A 12 -18.32 -3.26 -6.33
C VAL A 12 -17.45 -3.31 -5.09
N PHE A 13 -16.20 -3.71 -5.28
CA PHE A 13 -15.22 -3.85 -4.21
C PHE A 13 -14.12 -2.83 -4.42
N ASP A 14 -13.67 -2.21 -3.34
CA ASP A 14 -12.37 -1.56 -3.34
C ASP A 14 -11.27 -2.62 -3.54
N ALA A 15 -10.12 -2.20 -4.03
CA ALA A 15 -8.99 -3.07 -4.29
C ALA A 15 -8.08 -3.16 -3.04
N TYR A 16 -7.42 -2.06 -2.69
CA TYR A 16 -6.30 -2.05 -1.74
C TYR A 16 -6.78 -2.09 -0.29
N GLY A 17 -6.58 -3.21 0.39
CA GLY A 17 -7.06 -3.46 1.76
C GLY A 17 -8.46 -4.09 1.82
N THR A 18 -9.06 -4.42 0.67
CA THR A 18 -10.33 -5.16 0.58
C THR A 18 -10.15 -6.47 -0.17
N LEU A 19 -9.70 -6.42 -1.43
CA LEU A 19 -9.37 -7.61 -2.22
C LEU A 19 -7.89 -7.98 -2.11
N PHE A 20 -7.02 -6.97 -2.01
CA PHE A 20 -5.57 -7.15 -1.97
C PHE A 20 -4.97 -6.73 -0.63
N ASP A 21 -4.05 -7.54 -0.12
CA ASP A 21 -3.30 -7.26 1.10
C ASP A 21 -2.13 -6.32 0.80
N PHE A 22 -2.27 -5.08 1.25
CA PHE A 22 -1.23 -4.05 1.14
C PHE A 22 0.08 -4.47 1.82
N ASN A 23 0.00 -5.16 2.97
CA ASN A 23 1.19 -5.46 3.78
C ASN A 23 2.10 -6.49 3.13
N SER A 24 1.56 -7.29 2.20
CA SER A 24 2.30 -8.36 1.50
C SER A 24 3.61 -7.89 0.86
N ALA A 25 3.68 -6.64 0.39
CA ALA A 25 4.91 -6.09 -0.20
C ALA A 25 6.06 -5.97 0.82
N ALA A 26 5.79 -5.41 2.01
CA ALA A 26 6.78 -5.30 3.08
C ALA A 26 7.11 -6.68 3.68
N ASP A 27 6.10 -7.56 3.77
CA ASP A 27 6.26 -8.92 4.29
C ASP A 27 7.24 -9.75 3.48
N ARG A 28 7.15 -9.67 2.14
CA ARG A 28 8.07 -10.32 1.21
C ARG A 28 9.47 -9.70 1.19
N CYS A 29 9.71 -8.62 1.93
CA CYS A 29 11.00 -7.98 2.13
C CYS A 29 11.51 -8.11 3.57
N ARG A 30 10.87 -8.91 4.43
CA ARG A 30 11.30 -9.13 5.82
C ARG A 30 12.72 -9.69 5.93
N ASP A 31 13.21 -10.39 4.90
CA ASP A 31 14.60 -10.85 4.78
C ASP A 31 15.62 -9.70 4.87
N VAL A 32 15.25 -8.51 4.37
CA VAL A 32 16.10 -7.31 4.38
C VAL A 32 15.67 -6.32 5.48
N LEU A 33 14.36 -6.17 5.68
CA LEU A 33 13.79 -5.19 6.61
C LEU A 33 13.88 -5.64 8.08
N GLY A 34 13.92 -6.94 8.34
CA GLY A 34 13.86 -7.49 9.70
C GLY A 34 12.69 -6.92 10.51
N ASP A 35 12.98 -6.47 11.72
CA ASP A 35 11.99 -5.92 12.66
C ASP A 35 11.35 -4.60 12.18
N LYS A 36 11.92 -3.93 11.17
CA LYS A 36 11.37 -2.68 10.61
C LYS A 36 10.22 -2.90 9.64
N ALA A 37 9.96 -4.13 9.21
CA ALA A 37 8.97 -4.41 8.16
C ALA A 37 7.56 -3.95 8.53
N ASP A 38 7.14 -4.25 9.77
CA ASP A 38 5.79 -3.91 10.25
C ASP A 38 5.62 -2.40 10.39
N GLU A 39 6.61 -1.71 10.96
CA GLU A 39 6.60 -0.25 11.11
C GLU A 39 6.60 0.44 9.74
N LEU A 40 7.45 0.00 8.80
CA LEU A 40 7.49 0.53 7.44
C LEU A 40 6.13 0.37 6.76
N SER A 41 5.51 -0.82 6.83
CA SER A 41 4.22 -1.07 6.20
C SER A 41 3.13 -0.15 6.76
N ALA A 42 3.10 -0.01 8.09
CA ALA A 42 2.12 0.84 8.78
C ALA A 42 2.26 2.32 8.39
N VAL A 43 3.50 2.84 8.38
CA VAL A 43 3.78 4.24 7.98
C VAL A 43 3.46 4.44 6.50
N TRP A 44 3.90 3.53 5.63
CA TRP A 44 3.69 3.60 4.19
C TRP A 44 2.20 3.65 3.85
N ARG A 45 1.39 2.74 4.40
CA ARG A 45 -0.06 2.73 4.17
C ARG A 45 -0.73 4.01 4.65
N THR A 46 -0.37 4.46 5.85
CA THR A 46 -0.93 5.68 6.44
C THR A 46 -0.62 6.89 5.58
N LYS A 47 0.63 7.04 5.12
CA LYS A 47 1.06 8.18 4.30
C LYS A 47 0.48 8.14 2.90
N GLN A 48 0.36 6.96 2.29
CA GLN A 48 -0.26 6.81 0.98
C GLN A 48 -1.69 7.38 1.00
N LEU A 49 -2.52 6.98 1.97
CA LEU A 49 -3.88 7.48 2.11
C LEU A 49 -3.91 8.99 2.40
N GLN A 50 -3.12 9.47 3.36
CA GLN A 50 -3.02 10.90 3.68
C GLN A 50 -2.64 11.73 2.45
N TYR A 51 -1.69 11.27 1.65
CA TYR A 51 -1.23 11.97 0.47
C TYR A 51 -2.28 12.00 -0.64
N THR A 52 -3.07 10.92 -0.83
CA THR A 52 -4.21 10.98 -1.76
C THR A 52 -5.21 12.07 -1.36
N TRP A 53 -5.56 12.15 -0.07
CA TRP A 53 -6.52 13.15 0.42
C TRP A 53 -5.98 14.57 0.33
N LEU A 54 -4.77 14.82 0.82
CA LEU A 54 -4.15 16.14 0.82
C LEU A 54 -3.97 16.65 -0.63
N ARG A 55 -3.47 15.81 -1.53
CA ARG A 55 -3.31 16.19 -2.95
C ARG A 55 -4.65 16.47 -3.61
N GLY A 56 -5.67 15.66 -3.32
CA GLY A 56 -7.04 15.89 -3.82
C GLY A 56 -7.62 17.22 -3.32
N LEU A 57 -7.55 17.47 -2.01
CA LEU A 57 -8.06 18.70 -1.38
C LEU A 57 -7.33 19.96 -1.86
N MET A 58 -6.02 19.86 -2.15
CA MET A 58 -5.24 20.98 -2.69
C MET A 58 -5.39 21.18 -4.20
N GLY A 59 -6.13 20.31 -4.91
CA GLY A 59 -6.19 20.32 -6.38
C GLY A 59 -4.84 20.00 -7.05
N ARG A 60 -3.95 19.29 -6.35
CA ARG A 60 -2.59 18.92 -6.81
C ARG A 60 -2.49 17.41 -7.07
N HIS A 61 -3.43 16.92 -7.87
CA HIS A 61 -3.56 15.49 -8.17
C HIS A 61 -2.24 14.91 -8.71
N LYS A 62 -1.94 13.69 -8.27
CA LYS A 62 -0.86 12.83 -8.77
C LYS A 62 -1.42 11.42 -8.96
N SER A 63 -0.83 10.66 -9.87
CA SER A 63 -1.25 9.27 -10.05
C SER A 63 -1.07 8.47 -8.75
N PHE A 64 -1.87 7.43 -8.55
CA PHE A 64 -1.77 6.59 -7.36
C PHE A 64 -0.37 5.96 -7.22
N TRP A 65 0.27 5.63 -8.34
CA TRP A 65 1.64 5.12 -8.36
C TRP A 65 2.66 6.14 -7.82
N GLU A 66 2.59 7.40 -8.25
CA GLU A 66 3.44 8.48 -7.73
C GLU A 66 3.20 8.69 -6.23
N VAL A 67 1.93 8.73 -5.80
CA VAL A 67 1.58 8.87 -4.37
C VAL A 67 2.11 7.70 -3.53
N THR A 68 2.08 6.49 -4.09
CA THR A 68 2.62 5.29 -3.45
C THR A 68 4.13 5.39 -3.26
N GLY A 69 4.85 5.84 -4.30
CA GLY A 69 6.29 6.08 -4.23
C GLY A 69 6.65 7.17 -3.21
N ASP A 70 5.98 8.32 -3.25
CA ASP A 70 6.21 9.42 -2.30
C ASP A 70 5.99 8.96 -0.85
N ALA A 71 4.96 8.15 -0.61
CA ALA A 71 4.67 7.60 0.70
C ALA A 71 5.69 6.55 1.15
N LEU A 72 6.23 5.75 0.21
CA LEU A 72 7.29 4.79 0.48
C LEU A 72 8.57 5.52 0.90
N ASP A 73 8.94 6.57 0.17
CA ASP A 73 10.12 7.38 0.46
C ASP A 73 10.05 7.94 1.89
N PHE A 74 8.90 8.51 2.26
CA PHE A 74 8.68 8.97 3.62
C PHE A 74 8.78 7.84 4.66
N ALA A 75 8.22 6.66 4.37
CA ALA A 75 8.25 5.53 5.30
C ALA A 75 9.66 4.98 5.49
N MET A 76 10.43 4.83 4.41
CA MET A 76 11.82 4.39 4.44
C MET A 76 12.69 5.36 5.25
N ASP A 77 12.53 6.66 5.03
CA ASP A 77 13.21 7.69 5.83
C ASP A 77 12.82 7.60 7.32
N THR A 78 11.54 7.37 7.61
CA THR A 78 11.02 7.28 8.99
C THR A 78 11.65 6.11 9.76
N VAL A 79 11.79 4.94 9.11
CA VAL A 79 12.41 3.77 9.73
C VAL A 79 13.94 3.73 9.58
N GLY A 80 14.55 4.79 9.04
CA GLY A 80 15.99 4.90 8.84
C GLY A 80 16.55 3.86 7.87
N VAL A 81 15.87 3.64 6.74
CA VAL A 81 16.31 2.79 5.63
C VAL A 81 16.61 3.69 4.43
N ASN A 82 17.84 3.64 3.93
CA ASN A 82 18.24 4.38 2.73
C ASN A 82 18.88 3.41 1.74
N ASP A 83 18.04 2.71 0.98
CA ASP A 83 18.44 1.71 0.00
C ASP A 83 17.54 1.83 -1.24
N GLY A 84 18.09 2.36 -2.33
CA GLY A 84 17.36 2.55 -3.59
C GLY A 84 16.93 1.23 -4.25
N ALA A 85 17.70 0.15 -4.10
CA ALA A 85 17.34 -1.15 -4.67
C ALA A 85 16.17 -1.77 -3.89
N LEU A 86 16.16 -1.63 -2.56
CA LEU A 86 15.04 -2.04 -1.74
C LEU A 86 13.77 -1.23 -2.05
N ARG A 87 13.91 0.09 -2.27
CA ARG A 87 12.79 0.94 -2.71
C ARG A 87 12.17 0.42 -4.01
N GLU A 88 12.99 0.15 -5.02
CA GLU A 88 12.54 -0.41 -6.30
C GLU A 88 11.88 -1.78 -6.12
N ARG A 89 12.47 -2.66 -5.30
CA ARG A 89 11.90 -3.97 -4.96
C ARG A 89 10.53 -3.82 -4.31
N LEU A 90 10.38 -2.92 -3.32
CA LEU A 90 9.10 -2.67 -2.63
C LEU A 90 8.03 -2.13 -3.58
N MET A 91 8.36 -1.18 -4.45
CA MET A 91 7.43 -0.70 -5.48
C MET A 91 7.05 -1.82 -6.46
N GLY A 92 8.01 -2.63 -6.91
CA GLY A 92 7.75 -3.76 -7.79
C GLY A 92 6.84 -4.82 -7.16
N LEU A 93 7.02 -5.10 -5.87
CA LEU A 93 6.16 -5.98 -5.09
C LEU A 93 4.77 -5.38 -4.88
N TYR A 94 4.67 -4.05 -4.70
CA TYR A 94 3.39 -3.36 -4.62
C TYR A 94 2.54 -3.53 -5.89
N TYR A 95 3.19 -3.61 -7.05
CA TYR A 95 2.51 -3.90 -8.31
C TYR A 95 1.95 -5.34 -8.39
N HIS A 96 2.47 -6.25 -7.58
CA HIS A 96 2.13 -7.67 -7.53
C HIS A 96 1.69 -8.12 -6.13
N ILE A 97 0.94 -7.27 -5.41
CA ILE A 97 0.41 -7.58 -4.07
C ILE A 97 -0.50 -8.81 -4.08
N ASP A 98 -0.50 -9.54 -2.96
CA ASP A 98 -1.33 -10.73 -2.78
C ASP A 98 -2.81 -10.36 -2.66
N ALA A 99 -3.68 -11.25 -3.12
CA ALA A 99 -5.09 -11.23 -2.75
C ALA A 99 -5.28 -11.83 -1.35
N PHE A 100 -6.29 -11.38 -0.61
CA PHE A 100 -6.70 -12.07 0.62
C PHE A 100 -7.24 -13.48 0.30
N PRO A 101 -7.05 -14.47 1.21
CA PRO A 101 -7.47 -15.86 1.01
C PRO A 101 -9.00 -16.07 1.00
#